data_AF-T2MIU2-F1
#
_entry.id   AF-T2MIU2-F1
#
_cell.length_a   1.000
_cell.length_b   1.000
_cell.length_c   1.000
_cell.angle_alpha   90.00
_cell.angle_beta   90.00
_cell.angle_gamma   90.00
#
_symmetry.space_group_name_H-M   'P 1'
#
loop_
_entity.id
_entity.type
_entity.pdbx_description
1 polymer ?
#
loop_
_entity_poly.entity_id
_entity_poly.type
_entity_poly.pdbx_seq_one_letter_code
_entity_poly.pdbx_strand_id
1 'polypeptide(L)'
;MLLGGDNADEFFQLACHTLESYVNAVHSSPSRVVGANNEYRFVISLMGVITNITASSFGRELLSSKDSGKEVLNAINSVISEFPFQEMKWMKMRNVALKCMYNISINQKGMKFLCSIKTLLPDLSQVIHEDKFPDNKLHALRLLQSMVCEPDCVELLHSVVELLSIDKLKTLSQNSKGEVG
;
A
#
# COMPACT_ATOMS: atom_id res chain seq x y z
N MET A 1 -18.75 9.96 16.73
CA MET A 1 -17.79 9.10 15.99
C MET A 1 -17.01 10.02 15.05
N LEU A 2 -15.67 10.01 15.08
CA LEU A 2 -14.80 10.93 14.31
C LEU A 2 -15.06 10.91 12.78
N LEU A 3 -15.66 9.84 12.27
CA LEU A 3 -15.93 9.61 10.85
C LEU A 3 -17.43 9.61 10.51
N GLY A 4 -18.26 10.27 11.33
CA GLY A 4 -19.69 10.41 11.05
C GLY A 4 -19.96 11.58 10.09
N GLY A 5 -20.74 11.34 9.04
CA GLY A 5 -21.19 12.37 8.08
C GLY A 5 -20.07 12.91 7.19
N ASP A 6 -20.12 14.22 6.90
CA ASP A 6 -19.20 14.94 6.01
C ASP A 6 -17.76 15.03 6.58
N ASN A 7 -17.60 14.87 7.89
CA ASN A 7 -16.29 14.90 8.56
C ASN A 7 -15.32 13.81 8.03
N ALA A 8 -15.85 12.69 7.56
CA ALA A 8 -15.03 11.64 6.97
C ALA A 8 -14.50 12.04 5.58
N ASP A 9 -15.33 12.74 4.78
CA ASP A 9 -14.93 13.18 3.45
C ASP A 9 -13.86 14.27 3.52
N GLU A 10 -14.05 15.26 4.39
CA GLU A 10 -13.07 16.32 4.64
C GLU A 10 -11.73 15.74 5.11
N PHE A 11 -11.77 14.75 6.03
CA PHE A 11 -10.56 14.09 6.51
C PHE A 11 -9.85 13.31 5.39
N PHE A 12 -10.57 12.56 4.56
CA PHE A 12 -9.96 11.81 3.47
C PHE A 12 -9.39 12.71 2.39
N GLN A 13 -10.06 13.82 2.06
CA GLN A 13 -9.54 14.81 1.12
C GLN A 13 -8.27 15.49 1.66
N LEU A 14 -8.26 15.88 2.94
CA LEU A 14 -7.07 16.42 3.59
C LEU A 14 -5.90 15.42 3.51
N ALA A 15 -6.17 14.15 3.80
CA ALA A 15 -5.17 13.10 3.74
C ALA A 15 -4.65 12.86 2.32
N CYS A 16 -5.55 12.82 1.33
CA CYS A 16 -5.22 12.67 -0.08
C CYS A 16 -4.28 13.79 -0.54
N HIS A 17 -4.70 15.05 -0.40
CA HIS A 17 -3.91 16.20 -0.82
C HIS A 17 -2.56 16.30 -0.08
N THR A 18 -2.53 15.93 1.21
CA THR A 18 -1.28 15.89 1.98
C THR A 18 -0.31 14.86 1.40
N LEU A 19 -0.78 13.65 1.08
CA LEU A 19 0.04 12.58 0.52
C LEU A 19 0.56 12.94 -0.87
N GLU A 20 -0.33 13.40 -1.74
CA GLU A 20 0.04 13.82 -3.11
C GLU A 20 1.05 14.97 -3.08
N SER A 21 0.81 15.99 -2.25
CA SER A 21 1.74 17.11 -2.09
C SER A 21 3.09 16.65 -1.57
N TYR A 22 3.12 15.68 -0.66
CA TYR A 22 4.38 15.17 -0.11
C TYR A 22 5.16 14.35 -1.14
N VAL A 23 4.50 13.45 -1.88
CA VAL A 23 5.12 12.68 -2.97
C VAL A 23 5.72 13.64 -4.01
N ASN A 24 4.94 14.62 -4.45
CA ASN A 24 5.39 15.65 -5.40
C ASN A 24 6.58 16.46 -4.87
N ALA A 25 6.59 16.81 -3.58
CA ALA A 25 7.70 17.53 -2.96
C ALA A 25 8.98 16.69 -2.89
N VAL A 26 8.86 15.39 -2.61
CA VAL A 26 10.00 14.47 -2.63
C VAL A 26 10.59 14.34 -4.02
N HIS A 27 9.77 14.22 -5.07
CA HIS A 27 10.27 14.17 -6.45
C HIS A 27 10.92 15.48 -6.88
N SER A 28 10.29 16.62 -6.55
CA SER A 28 10.76 17.94 -6.98
C SER A 28 12.00 18.40 -6.25
N SER A 29 12.19 17.98 -4.99
CA SER A 29 13.31 18.41 -4.15
C SER A 29 13.70 17.34 -3.11
N PRO A 30 14.28 16.20 -3.54
CA PRO A 30 14.60 15.09 -2.64
C PRO A 30 15.45 15.53 -1.44
N SER A 31 16.47 16.37 -1.69
CA SER A 31 17.42 16.85 -0.66
C SER A 31 16.77 17.70 0.44
N ARG A 32 15.68 18.43 0.14
CA ARG A 32 14.97 19.26 1.12
C ARG A 32 14.11 18.40 2.06
N VAL A 33 13.45 17.39 1.51
CA VAL A 33 12.57 16.50 2.28
C VAL A 33 13.37 15.45 3.07
N VAL A 34 14.55 15.04 2.56
CA VAL A 34 15.47 14.14 3.30
C VAL A 34 15.90 14.74 4.65
N GLY A 35 15.92 16.07 4.80
CA GLY A 35 16.28 16.77 6.04
C GLY A 35 15.11 17.12 6.98
N ALA A 36 13.85 17.04 6.53
CA ALA A 36 12.69 17.54 7.25
C ALA A 36 11.97 16.43 8.05
N ASN A 37 12.48 16.14 9.25
CA ASN A 37 11.93 15.10 10.14
C ASN A 37 10.44 15.33 10.50
N ASN A 38 9.97 16.57 10.53
CA ASN A 38 8.59 16.88 10.94
C ASN A 38 7.55 16.56 9.85
N GLU A 39 7.83 16.89 8.58
CA GLU A 39 6.93 16.59 7.46
C GLU A 39 6.79 15.08 7.27
N TYR A 40 7.92 14.37 7.23
CA TYR A 40 7.94 12.91 7.17
C TYR A 40 7.12 12.29 8.32
N ARG A 41 7.33 12.75 9.57
CA ARG A 41 6.58 12.26 10.74
C ARG A 41 5.10 12.54 10.63
N PHE A 42 4.73 13.73 10.17
CA PHE A 42 3.33 14.09 9.99
C PHE A 42 2.66 13.17 8.96
N VAL A 43 3.28 12.98 7.79
CA VAL A 43 2.71 12.17 6.71
C VAL A 43 2.62 10.70 7.11
N ILE A 44 3.68 10.11 7.69
CA ILE A 44 3.63 8.70 8.11
C ILE A 44 2.64 8.49 9.27
N SER A 45 2.48 9.45 10.17
CA SER A 45 1.45 9.39 11.22
C SER A 45 0.05 9.47 10.64
N LEU A 46 -0.18 10.34 9.64
CA LEU A 46 -1.47 10.45 8.95
C LEU A 46 -1.83 9.15 8.21
N MET A 47 -0.86 8.55 7.50
CA MET A 47 -1.02 7.22 6.92
C MET A 47 -1.33 6.17 7.99
N GLY A 48 -0.66 6.23 9.14
CA GLY A 48 -0.92 5.34 10.27
C GLY A 48 -2.36 5.45 10.80
N VAL A 49 -2.93 6.66 10.85
CA VAL A 49 -4.34 6.86 11.20
C VAL A 49 -5.26 6.17 10.19
N ILE A 50 -5.02 6.34 8.89
CA ILE A 50 -5.82 5.69 7.84
C ILE A 50 -5.70 4.17 7.92
N THR A 51 -4.49 3.64 8.12
CA THR A 51 -4.26 2.20 8.32
C THR A 51 -5.00 1.66 9.54
N ASN A 52 -5.11 2.44 10.62
CA ASN A 52 -5.90 2.05 11.79
C ASN A 52 -7.41 2.08 11.48
N ILE A 53 -7.89 3.01 10.65
CA ILE A 53 -9.29 3.03 10.19
C ILE A 53 -9.60 1.75 9.40
N THR A 54 -8.72 1.34 8.48
CA THR A 54 -8.89 0.11 7.66
C THR A 54 -8.83 -1.18 8.48
N ALA A 55 -8.31 -1.16 9.71
CA ALA A 55 -8.34 -2.33 10.60
C ALA A 55 -9.78 -2.74 10.98
N SER A 56 -10.73 -1.80 10.96
CA SER A 56 -12.16 -2.06 11.24
C SER A 56 -12.96 -2.38 9.97
N SER A 57 -14.00 -3.21 10.08
CA SER A 57 -14.90 -3.49 8.95
C SER A 57 -15.61 -2.24 8.42
N PHE A 58 -16.07 -1.39 9.33
CA PHE A 58 -16.70 -0.10 8.99
C PHE A 58 -15.75 0.82 8.21
N GLY A 59 -14.49 0.96 8.66
CA GLY A 59 -13.51 1.81 7.99
C GLY A 59 -13.17 1.31 6.59
N ARG A 60 -13.05 -0.01 6.39
CA ARG A 60 -12.86 -0.59 5.05
C ARG A 60 -14.03 -0.29 4.13
N GLU A 61 -15.26 -0.50 4.61
CA GLU A 61 -16.48 -0.24 3.85
C GLU A 61 -16.59 1.23 3.46
N LEU A 62 -16.27 2.12 4.38
CA LEU A 62 -16.31 3.57 4.19
C LEU A 62 -15.30 4.03 3.13
N LEU A 63 -14.02 3.63 3.26
CA LEU A 63 -12.95 3.97 2.31
C LEU A 63 -13.18 3.37 0.92
N SER A 64 -13.77 2.17 0.85
CA SER A 64 -14.01 1.49 -0.44
C SER A 64 -15.28 1.96 -1.14
N SER A 65 -16.20 2.61 -0.43
CA SER A 65 -17.48 3.06 -0.99
C SER A 65 -17.48 4.54 -1.39
N LYS A 66 -16.78 5.41 -0.66
CA LYS A 66 -16.71 6.84 -0.93
C LYS A 66 -15.62 7.18 -1.94
N ASP A 67 -15.86 8.18 -2.79
CA ASP A 67 -14.86 8.61 -3.78
C ASP A 67 -13.63 9.23 -3.12
N SER A 68 -13.83 10.08 -2.09
CA SER A 68 -12.76 10.62 -1.23
C SER A 68 -11.91 9.50 -0.60
N GLY A 69 -12.55 8.39 -0.23
CA GLY A 69 -11.89 7.20 0.30
C GLY A 69 -11.03 6.47 -0.72
N LYS A 70 -11.53 6.34 -1.96
CA LYS A 70 -10.77 5.74 -3.07
C LYS A 70 -9.60 6.63 -3.50
N GLU A 71 -9.79 7.95 -3.52
CA GLU A 71 -8.74 8.93 -3.82
C GLU A 71 -7.58 8.80 -2.84
N VAL A 72 -7.85 8.76 -1.53
CA VAL A 72 -6.76 8.59 -0.56
C VAL A 72 -6.09 7.22 -0.67
N LEU A 73 -6.82 6.16 -1.04
CA LEU A 73 -6.21 4.85 -1.31
C LEU A 73 -5.32 4.86 -2.57
N ASN A 74 -5.69 5.60 -3.62
CA ASN A 74 -4.83 5.81 -4.78
C ASN A 74 -3.56 6.58 -4.40
N ALA A 75 -3.67 7.64 -3.58
CA ALA A 75 -2.51 8.36 -3.07
C ALA A 75 -1.60 7.46 -2.22
N ILE A 76 -2.17 6.56 -1.42
CA ILE A 76 -1.42 5.53 -0.68
C ILE A 76 -0.76 4.52 -1.63
N ASN A 77 -1.41 4.14 -2.74
CA ASN A 77 -0.80 3.26 -3.74
C ASN A 77 0.48 3.87 -4.31
N SER A 78 0.47 5.16 -4.65
CA SER A 78 1.66 5.86 -5.17
C SER A 78 2.86 5.75 -4.22
N VAL A 79 2.64 5.78 -2.90
CA VAL A 79 3.75 5.62 -1.92
C VAL A 79 4.48 4.27 -2.05
N ILE A 80 3.87 3.24 -2.63
CA ILE A 80 4.46 1.90 -2.75
C ILE A 80 5.71 1.92 -3.65
N SER A 81 5.63 2.56 -4.82
CA SER A 81 6.69 2.54 -5.84
C SER A 81 7.43 3.87 -6.03
N GLU A 82 6.88 5.00 -5.55
CA GLU A 82 7.45 6.33 -5.82
C GLU A 82 8.73 6.67 -5.05
N PHE A 83 9.09 5.87 -4.04
CA PHE A 83 10.25 6.12 -3.19
C PHE A 83 11.38 5.10 -3.37
N PRO A 84 12.66 5.48 -3.17
CA PRO A 84 13.79 4.55 -3.23
C PRO A 84 13.63 3.31 -2.34
N PHE A 85 14.08 2.17 -2.86
CA PHE A 85 13.97 0.85 -2.21
C PHE A 85 15.07 0.55 -1.19
N GLN A 86 16.11 1.38 -1.17
CA GLN A 86 17.34 1.16 -0.41
C GLN A 86 17.39 1.97 0.91
N GLU A 87 16.50 2.94 1.11
CA GLU A 87 16.52 3.82 2.28
C GLU A 87 15.49 3.42 3.36
N MET A 88 15.93 3.39 4.62
CA MET A 88 15.11 2.95 5.76
C MET A 88 13.87 3.82 6.02
N LYS A 89 13.93 5.13 5.74
CA LYS A 89 12.75 6.01 5.94
C LYS A 89 11.60 5.65 4.99
N TRP A 90 11.92 5.39 3.72
CA TRP A 90 10.94 5.03 2.70
C TRP A 90 10.40 3.63 2.92
N MET A 91 11.25 2.73 3.43
CA MET A 91 10.81 1.42 3.89
C MET A 91 9.63 1.51 4.86
N LYS A 92 9.68 2.39 5.86
CA LYS A 92 8.60 2.53 6.85
C LYS A 92 7.30 3.06 6.23
N MET A 93 7.38 4.03 5.31
CA MET A 93 6.19 4.54 4.61
C MET A 93 5.56 3.46 3.74
N ARG A 94 6.37 2.74 2.96
CA ARG A 94 5.92 1.61 2.14
C ARG A 94 5.31 0.50 2.99
N ASN A 95 5.88 0.22 4.16
CA ASN A 95 5.33 -0.75 5.10
C ASN A 95 3.90 -0.38 5.53
N VAL A 96 3.67 0.89 5.88
CA VAL A 96 2.36 1.39 6.28
C VAL A 96 1.38 1.36 5.10
N ALA A 97 1.82 1.72 3.89
CA ALA A 97 1.01 1.65 2.67
C ALA A 97 0.57 0.20 2.38
N LEU A 98 1.50 -0.75 2.35
CA LEU A 98 1.19 -2.17 2.08
C LEU A 98 0.24 -2.76 3.12
N LYS A 99 0.41 -2.42 4.40
CA LYS A 99 -0.53 -2.83 5.47
C LYS A 99 -1.93 -2.23 5.28
N CYS A 100 -2.01 -0.96 4.87
CA CYS A 100 -3.28 -0.31 4.56
C CYS A 100 -4.00 -1.03 3.42
N MET A 101 -3.29 -1.30 2.33
CA MET A 101 -3.84 -1.97 1.14
C MET A 101 -4.26 -3.42 1.46
N TYR A 102 -3.45 -4.16 2.24
CA TYR A 102 -3.83 -5.48 2.74
C TYR A 102 -5.10 -5.45 3.61
N ASN A 103 -5.23 -4.46 4.50
CA ASN A 103 -6.46 -4.33 5.27
C ASN A 103 -7.67 -4.14 4.35
N ILE A 104 -7.58 -3.25 3.36
CA ILE A 104 -8.66 -3.01 2.38
C ILE A 104 -9.03 -4.30 1.63
N SER A 105 -8.06 -5.13 1.28
CA SER A 105 -8.29 -6.38 0.54
C SER A 105 -9.17 -7.39 1.30
N ILE A 106 -9.33 -7.25 2.62
CA ILE A 106 -10.23 -8.10 3.43
C ILE A 106 -11.72 -7.79 3.15
N ASN A 107 -12.05 -6.60 2.65
CA ASN A 107 -13.43 -6.22 2.30
C ASN A 107 -13.68 -6.45 0.80
N GLN A 108 -14.84 -7.00 0.42
CA GLN A 108 -15.13 -7.34 -0.99
C GLN A 108 -15.14 -6.11 -1.92
N LYS A 109 -15.73 -4.98 -1.49
CA LYS A 109 -15.68 -3.74 -2.29
C LYS A 109 -14.26 -3.20 -2.38
N GLY A 110 -13.53 -3.28 -1.27
CA GLY A 110 -12.11 -2.96 -1.20
C GLY A 110 -11.29 -3.78 -2.18
N MET A 111 -11.47 -5.10 -2.20
CA MET A 111 -10.79 -5.99 -3.14
C MET A 111 -11.11 -5.63 -4.60
N LYS A 112 -12.38 -5.42 -4.94
CA LYS A 112 -12.79 -5.00 -6.29
C LYS A 112 -12.13 -3.67 -6.70
N PHE A 113 -12.06 -2.72 -5.76
CA PHE A 113 -11.35 -1.46 -5.97
C PHE A 113 -9.85 -1.70 -6.18
N LEU A 114 -9.19 -2.52 -5.37
CA LEU A 114 -7.77 -2.84 -5.53
C LEU A 114 -7.48 -3.53 -6.87
N CYS A 115 -8.29 -4.51 -7.29
CA CYS A 115 -8.17 -5.12 -8.62
C CYS A 115 -8.36 -4.09 -9.76
N SER A 116 -9.04 -2.96 -9.52
CA SER A 116 -9.19 -1.89 -10.52
C SER A 116 -7.97 -0.97 -10.65
N ILE A 117 -7.06 -0.97 -9.67
CA ILE A 117 -5.82 -0.18 -9.71
C ILE A 117 -4.79 -0.90 -10.59
N LYS A 118 -4.66 -0.48 -11.85
CA LYS A 118 -3.80 -1.13 -12.85
C LYS A 118 -2.32 -1.20 -12.46
N THR A 119 -1.83 -0.21 -11.71
CA THR A 119 -0.42 -0.13 -11.31
C THR A 119 -0.09 -0.99 -10.10
N LEU A 120 -1.08 -1.38 -9.29
CA LEU A 120 -0.84 -2.06 -8.01
C LEU A 120 -0.07 -3.38 -8.19
N LEU A 121 -0.44 -4.21 -9.18
CA LEU A 121 0.26 -5.47 -9.40
C LEU A 121 1.74 -5.27 -9.86
N PRO A 122 2.03 -4.43 -10.87
CA PRO A 122 3.40 -4.02 -11.19
C PRO A 122 4.16 -3.46 -9.98
N ASP A 123 3.55 -2.59 -9.19
CA ASP A 123 4.15 -1.99 -8.00
C ASP A 123 4.54 -3.07 -6.99
N LEU A 124 3.64 -4.03 -6.70
CA LEU A 124 3.92 -5.15 -5.80
C LEU A 124 5.05 -6.05 -6.30
N SER A 125 5.09 -6.32 -7.61
CA SER A 125 6.19 -7.06 -8.22
C SER A 125 7.51 -6.33 -8.02
N GLN A 126 7.54 -5.01 -8.23
CA GLN A 126 8.73 -4.20 -8.02
C GLN A 126 9.21 -4.26 -6.56
N VAL A 127 8.30 -4.13 -5.57
CA VAL A 127 8.64 -4.29 -4.14
C VAL A 127 9.30 -5.65 -3.88
N ILE A 128 8.72 -6.74 -4.39
CA ILE A 128 9.22 -8.10 -4.17
C ILE A 128 10.64 -8.27 -4.74
N HIS A 129 10.92 -7.66 -5.89
CA HIS A 129 12.23 -7.73 -6.54
C HIS A 129 13.26 -6.80 -5.89
N GLU A 130 12.93 -5.52 -5.74
CA GLU A 130 13.90 -4.45 -5.51
C GLU A 130 14.03 -4.03 -4.04
N ASP A 131 12.99 -4.21 -3.22
CA ASP A 131 13.02 -3.74 -1.83
C ASP A 131 14.14 -4.42 -1.05
N LYS A 132 15.00 -3.67 -0.36
CA LYS A 132 16.08 -4.26 0.44
C LYS A 132 15.54 -4.92 1.73
N PHE A 133 14.34 -4.54 2.16
CA PHE A 133 13.81 -4.86 3.48
C PHE A 133 12.79 -6.02 3.42
N PRO A 134 13.06 -7.15 4.11
CA PRO A 134 12.21 -8.34 4.04
C PRO A 134 10.75 -8.11 4.40
N ASP A 135 10.47 -7.24 5.39
CA ASP A 135 9.10 -6.95 5.83
C ASP A 135 8.22 -6.42 4.69
N ASN A 136 8.76 -5.53 3.85
CA ASN A 136 8.01 -4.97 2.73
C ASN A 136 7.73 -6.03 1.67
N LYS A 137 8.70 -6.92 1.38
CA LYS A 137 8.47 -8.07 0.49
C LYS A 137 7.37 -8.97 1.04
N LEU A 138 7.40 -9.25 2.34
CA LEU A 138 6.41 -10.08 3.00
C LEU A 138 5.01 -9.46 2.93
N HIS A 139 4.88 -8.16 3.20
CA HIS A 139 3.59 -7.48 3.08
C HIS A 139 3.09 -7.42 1.63
N ALA A 140 3.97 -7.19 0.66
CA ALA A 140 3.62 -7.24 -0.75
C ALA A 140 3.13 -8.63 -1.18
N LEU A 141 3.82 -9.70 -0.75
CA LEU A 141 3.40 -11.08 -1.01
C LEU A 141 2.05 -11.41 -0.36
N ARG A 142 1.77 -10.93 0.85
CA ARG A 142 0.48 -11.14 1.53
C ARG A 142 -0.67 -10.45 0.79
N LEU A 143 -0.44 -9.22 0.33
CA LEU A 143 -1.44 -8.50 -0.47
C LEU A 143 -1.65 -9.19 -1.82
N LEU A 144 -0.57 -9.56 -2.51
CA LEU A 144 -0.63 -10.30 -3.76
C LEU A 144 -1.41 -11.61 -3.61
N GLN A 145 -1.12 -12.38 -2.56
CA GLN A 145 -1.86 -13.60 -2.25
C GLN A 145 -3.35 -13.31 -2.06
N SER A 146 -3.70 -12.27 -1.31
CA SER A 146 -5.09 -11.88 -1.10
C SER A 146 -5.79 -11.58 -2.42
N MET A 147 -5.13 -10.87 -3.34
CA MET A 147 -5.68 -10.50 -4.65
C MET A 147 -5.85 -11.71 -5.57
N VAL A 148 -4.88 -12.62 -5.58
CA VAL A 148 -4.89 -13.81 -6.43
C VAL A 148 -5.91 -14.87 -5.96
N CYS A 149 -6.20 -14.91 -4.67
CA CYS A 149 -7.23 -15.78 -4.12
C CYS A 149 -8.66 -15.27 -4.36
N GLU A 150 -8.85 -14.07 -4.92
CA GLU A 150 -10.18 -13.54 -5.24
C GLU A 150 -10.74 -14.26 -6.49
N PRO A 151 -11.86 -14.99 -6.37
CA PRO A 151 -12.41 -15.79 -7.47
C PRO A 151 -12.74 -14.99 -8.73
N ASP A 152 -13.09 -13.71 -8.56
CA ASP A 152 -13.48 -12.81 -9.65
C ASP A 152 -12.28 -12.18 -10.38
N CYS A 153 -11.05 -12.32 -9.87
CA CYS A 153 -9.85 -11.68 -10.44
C CYS A 153 -8.92 -12.70 -11.14
N VAL A 154 -9.47 -13.66 -11.91
CA VAL A 154 -8.70 -14.70 -12.64
C VAL A 154 -7.67 -14.11 -13.61
N GLU A 155 -7.96 -12.96 -14.22
CA GLU A 155 -7.02 -12.26 -15.10
C GLU A 155 -5.72 -11.88 -14.38
N LEU A 156 -5.78 -11.63 -13.06
CA LEU A 156 -4.58 -11.34 -12.27
C LEU A 156 -3.64 -12.54 -12.19
N LEU A 157 -4.14 -13.78 -12.17
CA LEU A 157 -3.29 -14.98 -12.11
C LEU A 157 -2.30 -15.02 -13.27
N HIS A 158 -2.76 -14.71 -14.48
CA HIS A 158 -1.89 -14.68 -15.66
C HIS A 158 -0.82 -13.60 -15.52
N SER A 159 -1.21 -12.38 -15.14
CA SER A 159 -0.27 -11.28 -14.95
C SER A 159 0.73 -11.53 -13.80
N VAL A 160 0.31 -12.22 -12.73
CA VAL A 160 1.21 -12.62 -11.64
C VAL A 160 2.25 -13.60 -12.13
N VAL A 161 1.88 -14.62 -12.92
CA VAL A 161 2.83 -15.61 -13.44
C VAL A 161 3.84 -14.97 -14.39
N GLU A 162 3.42 -13.96 -15.16
CA GLU A 162 4.30 -13.20 -16.04
C GLU A 162 5.29 -12.31 -15.26
N LEU A 163 4.80 -11.61 -14.21
CA LEU A 163 5.61 -10.67 -13.45
C LEU A 163 6.47 -11.33 -12.36
N LEU A 164 5.98 -12.42 -11.78
CA LEU A 164 6.55 -13.15 -10.65
C LEU A 164 6.59 -14.63 -11.02
N SER A 165 7.67 -15.04 -11.68
CA SER A 165 7.85 -16.42 -12.11
C SER A 165 7.62 -17.40 -10.94
N ILE A 166 6.97 -18.54 -11.25
CA ILE A 166 6.66 -19.57 -10.24
C ILE A 166 7.92 -20.03 -9.49
N ASP A 167 9.05 -20.10 -10.19
CA ASP A 167 10.32 -20.51 -9.58
C ASP A 167 10.82 -19.50 -8.54
N LYS A 168 10.61 -18.20 -8.77
CA LYS A 168 10.93 -17.18 -7.77
C LYS A 168 10.06 -17.31 -6.52
N LEU A 169 8.77 -17.55 -6.70
CA LEU A 169 7.85 -17.79 -5.58
C LEU A 169 8.25 -19.05 -4.79
N LYS A 170 8.68 -20.12 -5.47
CA LYS A 170 9.23 -21.33 -4.82
C LYS A 170 10.50 -21.01 -4.01
N THR A 171 11.44 -20.24 -4.56
CA THR A 171 12.66 -19.84 -3.83
C THR A 171 12.32 -19.03 -2.58
N LEU A 172 11.39 -18.07 -2.67
CA LEU A 172 10.95 -17.28 -1.52
C LEU A 172 10.29 -18.16 -0.44
N SER A 173 9.47 -19.12 -0.84
CA SER A 173 8.87 -20.10 0.08
C SER A 173 9.92 -20.96 0.79
N GLN A 174 10.95 -21.42 0.07
CA GLN A 174 12.03 -22.23 0.63
C GLN A 174 12.89 -21.46 1.64
N ASN A 175 13.19 -20.19 1.35
CA ASN A 175 13.99 -19.35 2.25
C ASN A 175 13.26 -19.01 3.56
N SER A 176 11.92 -18.93 3.55
CA SER A 176 11.13 -18.71 4.78
C SER A 176 11.22 -19.86 5.79
N LYS A 177 11.62 -21.07 5.35
CA LYS A 177 11.84 -22.23 6.23
C LYS A 177 13.23 -22.25 6.88
N GLY A 178 14.12 -21.31 6.53
CA GLY A 178 15.50 -21.22 7.02
C GLY A 178 15.70 -20.33 8.25
N GLU A 179 14.67 -19.63 8.73
CA GLU A 179 14.76 -18.71 9.88
C GLU A 179 14.27 -19.33 11.21
N VAL A 180 14.19 -20.66 11.28
CA VAL A 180 14.02 -21.40 12.55
C VAL A 180 15.34 -22.11 12.86
N GLY A 181 16.29 -21.34 13.39
CA GLY A 181 17.57 -21.81 13.91
C GLY A 181 17.90 -21.08 15.20
#